data_AF-A0A3D8P1X8-F1
#
_entry.id   AF-A0A3D8P1X8-F1
#
_cell.length_a   1.000
_cell.length_b   1.000
_cell.length_c   1.000
_cell.angle_alpha   90.00
_cell.angle_beta   90.00
_cell.angle_gamma   90.00
#
_symmetry.space_group_name_H-M   'P 1'
#
loop_
_entity.id
_entity.type
_entity.pdbx_description
1 polymer ?
#
loop_
_entity_poly.entity_id
_entity_poly.type
_entity_poly.pdbx_seq_one_letter_code
_entity_poly.pdbx_strand_id
1 'polypeptide(L)'
;MELTKLISKHTTRKLVMRSVEDASAAAEIFIAETYARLYFNQILPAKEFPGLMSSHQFLAWVNDHRQSGRPGLLQLYIKNFPQHFSPSGRWYAIYLPVALSFAREKLSDKNYVRSARTRALAKKSFESEEWVRAAAGVFGVKMLEFLAARRALRTDAARAIVEANCQFRFLVKEFAAVVGRVGKSGDPEYLARVKEMFDAVPVQVFTKVLRKIEAQSGIEYRQYLKVKPRMLRLLGKTGEREGAVIPLNSLRGYTDPLALILAFLLLV
;
A
#
# COMPACT_ATOMS: atom_id res chain seq x y z
N MET A 1 -45.13 -6.83 18.58
CA MET A 1 -44.73 -6.35 17.23
C MET A 1 -43.43 -5.52 17.22
N GLU A 2 -42.98 -4.96 18.34
CA GLU A 2 -41.69 -4.22 18.41
C GLU A 2 -40.45 -5.11 18.52
N LEU A 3 -40.54 -6.23 19.23
CA LEU A 3 -39.40 -7.14 19.44
C LEU A 3 -38.86 -7.72 18.11
N THR A 4 -39.76 -8.08 17.19
CA THR A 4 -39.42 -8.59 15.86
C THR A 4 -38.77 -7.52 14.97
N LYS A 5 -39.20 -6.25 15.07
CA LYS A 5 -38.53 -5.12 14.41
C LYS A 5 -37.13 -4.88 14.98
N LEU A 6 -36.95 -5.00 16.30
CA LEU A 6 -35.65 -4.85 16.95
C LEU A 6 -34.67 -5.97 16.58
N ILE A 7 -35.13 -7.23 16.59
CA ILE A 7 -34.36 -8.41 16.19
C ILE A 7 -33.99 -8.34 14.69
N SER A 8 -34.92 -7.92 13.84
CA SER A 8 -34.66 -7.69 12.41
C SER A 8 -33.59 -6.61 12.19
N LYS A 9 -33.72 -5.46 12.86
CA LYS A 9 -32.73 -4.35 12.77
C LYS A 9 -31.35 -4.78 13.27
N HIS A 10 -31.28 -5.53 14.37
CA HIS A 10 -30.02 -6.05 14.92
C HIS A 10 -29.36 -7.06 14.00
N THR A 11 -30.14 -8.00 13.45
CA THR A 11 -29.66 -9.00 12.51
C THR A 11 -29.14 -8.35 11.22
N THR A 12 -29.89 -7.40 10.66
CA THR A 12 -29.46 -6.64 9.47
C THR A 12 -28.17 -5.86 9.75
N ARG A 13 -28.06 -5.22 10.91
CA ARG A 13 -26.83 -4.50 11.30
C ARG A 13 -25.62 -5.44 11.39
N LYS A 14 -25.78 -6.61 12.01
CA LYS A 14 -24.71 -7.64 12.07
C LYS A 14 -24.29 -8.10 10.67
N LEU A 15 -25.24 -8.32 9.78
CA LEU A 15 -25.00 -8.84 8.43
C LEU A 15 -24.28 -7.80 7.54
N VAL A 16 -24.68 -6.52 7.67
CA VAL A 16 -24.00 -5.39 7.01
C VAL A 16 -22.57 -5.23 7.53
N MET A 17 -22.38 -5.27 8.87
CA MET A 17 -21.05 -5.14 9.45
C MET A 17 -20.12 -6.29 9.02
N ARG A 18 -20.62 -7.52 8.99
CA ARG A 18 -19.86 -8.67 8.48
C ARG A 18 -19.46 -8.47 7.01
N SER A 19 -20.38 -7.98 6.19
CA SER A 19 -20.08 -7.69 4.77
C SER A 19 -19.03 -6.60 4.60
N VAL A 20 -19.05 -5.57 5.46
CA VAL A 20 -18.02 -4.51 5.50
C VAL A 20 -16.66 -5.07 5.93
N GLU A 21 -16.64 -5.96 6.91
CA GLU A 21 -15.42 -6.63 7.37
C GLU A 21 -14.82 -7.51 6.27
N ASP A 22 -15.63 -8.34 5.61
CA ASP A 22 -15.20 -9.22 4.52
C ASP A 22 -14.67 -8.40 3.33
N ALA A 23 -15.39 -7.34 2.94
CA ALA A 23 -14.94 -6.44 1.87
C ALA A 23 -13.64 -5.71 2.25
N SER A 24 -13.48 -5.30 3.51
CA SER A 24 -12.26 -4.66 4.00
C SER A 24 -11.08 -5.61 4.05
N ALA A 25 -11.29 -6.88 4.44
CA ALA A 25 -10.27 -7.91 4.40
C ALA A 25 -9.79 -8.16 2.97
N ALA A 26 -10.72 -8.30 2.02
CA ALA A 26 -10.40 -8.52 0.62
C ALA A 26 -9.68 -7.31 -0.01
N ALA A 27 -10.07 -6.08 0.35
CA ALA A 27 -9.38 -4.86 -0.06
C ALA A 27 -7.97 -4.76 0.53
N GLU A 28 -7.77 -5.16 1.79
CA GLU A 28 -6.45 -5.20 2.44
C GLU A 28 -5.50 -6.15 1.70
N ILE A 29 -5.94 -7.37 1.41
CA ILE A 29 -5.17 -8.37 0.63
C ILE A 29 -4.88 -7.85 -0.77
N PHE A 30 -5.88 -7.27 -1.45
CA PHE A 30 -5.71 -6.71 -2.79
C PHE A 30 -4.64 -5.61 -2.83
N ILE A 31 -4.67 -4.67 -1.88
CA ILE A 31 -3.67 -3.60 -1.80
C ILE A 31 -2.28 -4.18 -1.55
N ALA A 32 -2.15 -5.15 -0.64
CA ALA A 32 -0.88 -5.80 -0.36
C ALA A 32 -0.33 -6.52 -1.61
N GLU A 33 -1.12 -7.38 -2.25
CA GLU A 33 -0.71 -8.16 -3.43
C GLU A 33 -0.37 -7.24 -4.63
N THR A 34 -1.19 -6.23 -4.87
CA THR A 34 -1.10 -5.38 -6.07
C THR A 34 -0.04 -4.29 -5.93
N TYR A 35 0.14 -3.73 -4.74
CA TYR A 35 0.91 -2.50 -4.58
C TYR A 35 2.08 -2.63 -3.59
N ALA A 36 2.17 -3.67 -2.75
CA ALA A 36 3.37 -3.84 -1.93
C ALA A 36 4.54 -4.22 -2.87
N ARG A 37 5.31 -3.21 -3.22
CA ARG A 37 6.44 -3.28 -4.15
C ARG A 37 7.71 -2.81 -3.43
N LEU A 38 8.86 -3.21 -3.97
CA LEU A 38 10.16 -2.85 -3.44
C LEU A 38 10.39 -1.34 -3.53
N TYR A 39 9.91 -0.69 -4.58
CA TYR A 39 10.04 0.76 -4.73
C TYR A 39 8.70 1.39 -5.05
N PHE A 40 8.37 2.49 -4.36
CA PHE A 40 7.11 3.18 -4.58
C PHE A 40 7.00 3.86 -5.95
N ASN A 41 8.13 4.13 -6.62
CA ASN A 41 8.12 4.59 -8.01
C ASN A 41 7.69 3.48 -8.99
N GLN A 42 7.65 2.21 -8.58
CA GLN A 42 7.02 1.14 -9.36
C GLN A 42 5.48 1.19 -9.28
N ILE A 43 4.94 1.88 -8.27
CA ILE A 43 3.50 2.09 -8.12
C ILE A 43 3.08 3.39 -8.79
N LEU A 44 3.86 4.46 -8.57
CA LEU A 44 3.63 5.79 -9.14
C LEU A 44 4.90 6.28 -9.88
N PRO A 45 5.13 5.76 -11.11
CA PRO A 45 6.32 6.08 -11.92
C PRO A 45 6.24 7.47 -12.54
N ALA A 46 7.30 8.27 -12.33
CA ALA A 46 7.36 9.63 -12.88
C ALA A 46 7.32 9.69 -14.42
N LYS A 47 7.75 8.61 -15.08
CA LYS A 47 7.79 8.52 -16.55
C LYS A 47 6.39 8.40 -17.16
N GLU A 48 5.44 7.77 -16.47
CA GLU A 48 4.05 7.64 -16.91
C GLU A 48 3.23 8.89 -16.59
N PHE A 49 3.66 9.68 -15.60
CA PHE A 49 2.95 10.87 -15.13
C PHE A 49 3.81 12.15 -15.19
N PRO A 50 4.28 12.56 -16.39
CA PRO A 50 5.14 13.74 -16.53
C PRO A 50 4.41 15.01 -16.12
N GLY A 51 5.07 15.85 -15.33
CA GLY A 51 4.51 17.12 -14.86
C GLY A 51 3.42 17.01 -13.80
N LEU A 52 3.21 15.81 -13.22
CA LEU A 52 2.42 15.56 -12.01
C LEU A 52 3.35 15.29 -10.82
N MET A 53 2.78 15.16 -9.62
CA MET A 53 3.56 14.80 -8.42
C MET A 53 4.18 13.41 -8.58
N SER A 54 5.49 13.29 -8.31
CA SER A 54 6.16 11.99 -8.28
C SER A 54 5.78 11.19 -7.02
N SER A 55 6.03 9.87 -7.04
CA SER A 55 5.95 9.01 -5.85
C SER A 55 6.70 9.58 -4.66
N HIS A 56 7.91 10.10 -4.86
CA HIS A 56 8.72 10.67 -3.78
C HIS A 56 8.08 11.92 -3.18
N GLN A 57 7.56 12.82 -4.03
CA GLN A 57 6.86 14.03 -3.58
C GLN A 57 5.59 13.68 -2.82
N PHE A 58 4.78 12.75 -3.33
CA PHE A 58 3.55 12.34 -2.66
C PHE A 58 3.84 11.65 -1.33
N LEU A 59 4.81 10.73 -1.29
CA LEU A 59 5.23 10.06 -0.06
C LEU A 59 5.77 11.00 1.00
N ALA A 60 6.45 12.07 0.61
CA ALA A 60 6.94 13.08 1.55
C ALA A 60 5.80 13.73 2.34
N TRP A 61 4.60 13.82 1.74
CA TRP A 61 3.40 14.32 2.42
C TRP A 61 2.61 13.23 3.15
N VAL A 62 2.65 12.00 2.65
CA VAL A 62 1.98 10.86 3.31
C VAL A 62 2.65 10.55 4.65
N ASN A 63 3.97 10.57 4.70
CA ASN A 63 4.76 10.32 5.90
C ASN A 63 4.86 11.57 6.80
N ASP A 64 5.13 11.36 8.08
CA ASP A 64 5.42 12.44 9.02
C ASP A 64 6.73 13.15 8.67
N HIS A 65 6.73 14.48 8.80
CA HIS A 65 7.91 15.29 8.56
C HIS A 65 8.80 15.29 9.80
N ARG A 66 9.72 14.33 9.89
CA ARG A 66 10.59 14.14 11.06
C ARG A 66 11.36 15.40 11.48
N GLN A 67 11.78 16.24 10.52
CA GLN A 67 12.54 17.46 10.80
C GLN A 67 11.69 18.58 11.41
N SER A 68 10.40 18.67 11.07
CA SER A 68 9.52 19.75 11.54
C SER A 68 8.52 19.29 12.61
N GLY A 69 8.51 18.01 12.96
CA GLY A 69 7.55 17.41 13.89
C GLY A 69 6.10 17.42 13.38
N ARG A 70 5.88 17.81 12.12
CA ARG A 70 4.54 17.97 11.57
C ARG A 70 3.96 16.62 11.13
N PRO A 71 2.71 16.30 11.52
CA PRO A 71 2.07 15.06 11.11
C PRO A 71 1.81 15.06 9.60
N GLY A 72 2.10 13.92 8.98
CA GLY A 72 1.80 13.64 7.58
C GLY A 72 0.31 13.33 7.37
N LEU A 73 -0.06 13.14 6.11
CA LEU A 73 -1.45 12.86 5.72
C LEU A 73 -1.98 11.58 6.39
N LEU A 74 -1.16 10.55 6.53
CA LEU A 74 -1.56 9.29 7.14
C LEU A 74 -1.95 9.47 8.61
N GLN A 75 -1.09 10.10 9.40
CA GLN A 75 -1.32 10.34 10.82
C GLN A 75 -2.53 11.29 11.03
N LEU A 76 -2.65 12.32 10.19
CA LEU A 76 -3.80 13.21 10.21
C LEU A 76 -5.10 12.49 9.86
N TYR A 77 -5.10 11.63 8.83
CA TYR A 77 -6.29 10.87 8.46
C TYR A 77 -6.77 10.00 9.62
N ILE A 78 -5.87 9.24 10.25
CA ILE A 78 -6.22 8.38 11.41
C ILE A 78 -6.84 9.21 12.53
N LYS A 79 -6.27 10.38 12.83
CA LYS A 79 -6.78 11.28 13.88
C LYS A 79 -8.16 11.85 13.55
N ASN A 80 -8.40 12.22 12.29
CA ASN A 80 -9.66 12.87 11.87
C ASN A 80 -10.79 11.87 11.59
N PHE A 81 -10.48 10.59 11.35
CA PHE A 81 -11.46 9.57 11.02
C PHE A 81 -11.33 8.30 11.89
N PRO A 82 -11.42 8.39 13.23
CA PRO A 82 -11.34 7.22 14.10
C PRO A 82 -12.42 6.17 13.80
N GLN A 83 -13.59 6.59 13.30
CA GLN A 83 -14.69 5.71 12.89
C GLN A 83 -14.38 4.84 11.67
N HIS A 84 -13.30 5.12 10.92
CA HIS A 84 -12.84 4.25 9.82
C HIS A 84 -11.96 3.09 10.31
N PHE A 85 -11.80 2.97 11.63
CA PHE A 85 -11.05 1.91 12.28
C PHE A 85 -11.98 1.16 13.23
N SER A 86 -11.78 -0.16 13.32
CA SER A 86 -12.41 -0.96 14.36
C SER A 86 -11.89 -0.54 15.74
N PRO A 87 -12.59 -0.91 16.84
CA PRO A 87 -12.09 -0.68 18.20
C PRO A 87 -10.68 -1.25 18.45
N SER A 88 -10.30 -2.32 17.73
CA SER A 88 -8.97 -2.92 17.78
C SER A 88 -7.90 -2.18 16.95
N GLY A 89 -8.23 -1.02 16.36
CA GLY A 89 -7.33 -0.22 15.52
C GLY A 89 -7.15 -0.74 14.09
N ARG A 90 -7.86 -1.81 13.69
CA ARG A 90 -7.83 -2.30 12.30
C ARG A 90 -8.59 -1.37 11.37
N TRP A 91 -7.96 -0.93 10.29
CA TRP A 91 -8.57 -0.04 9.30
C TRP A 91 -9.58 -0.77 8.41
N TYR A 92 -10.71 -0.15 8.12
CA TYR A 92 -11.63 -0.63 7.08
C TYR A 92 -11.17 -0.11 5.71
N ALA A 93 -10.40 -0.93 4.98
CA ALA A 93 -9.74 -0.54 3.73
C ALA A 93 -10.70 -0.07 2.62
N ILE A 94 -12.00 -0.38 2.74
CA ILE A 94 -13.05 0.20 1.89
C ILE A 94 -13.11 1.74 1.95
N TYR A 95 -12.55 2.37 2.99
CA TYR A 95 -12.45 3.83 3.12
C TYR A 95 -11.20 4.43 2.46
N LEU A 96 -10.43 3.65 1.68
CA LEU A 96 -9.31 4.18 0.90
C LEU A 96 -9.72 5.37 0.01
N PRO A 97 -10.84 5.37 -0.73
CA PRO A 97 -11.25 6.53 -1.52
C PRO A 97 -11.44 7.79 -0.66
N VAL A 98 -12.03 7.64 0.54
CA VAL A 98 -12.21 8.75 1.48
C VAL A 98 -10.86 9.28 1.98
N ALA A 99 -9.88 8.40 2.20
CA ALA A 99 -8.53 8.80 2.55
C ALA A 99 -7.84 9.61 1.45
N LEU A 100 -8.09 9.29 0.18
CA LEU A 100 -7.54 10.02 -0.96
C LEU A 100 -8.24 11.37 -1.16
N SER A 101 -9.57 11.44 -0.96
CA SER A 101 -10.29 12.72 -0.93
C SER A 101 -9.76 13.64 0.17
N PHE A 102 -9.52 13.10 1.37
CA PHE A 102 -8.89 13.84 2.46
C PHE A 102 -7.48 14.32 2.08
N ALA A 103 -6.68 13.47 1.43
CA ALA A 103 -5.35 13.86 0.94
C ALA A 103 -5.43 15.02 -0.06
N ARG A 104 -6.37 14.98 -1.01
CA ARG A 104 -6.62 16.06 -1.98
C ARG A 104 -6.96 17.37 -1.29
N GLU A 105 -7.87 17.34 -0.32
CA GLU A 105 -8.29 18.53 0.44
C GLU A 105 -7.13 19.11 1.24
N LYS A 106 -6.40 18.28 1.98
CA LYS A 106 -5.24 18.72 2.77
C LYS A 106 -4.12 19.27 1.92
N LEU A 107 -3.81 18.65 0.78
CA LEU A 107 -2.78 19.15 -0.12
C LEU A 107 -3.18 20.44 -0.84
N SER A 108 -4.48 20.78 -0.85
CA SER A 108 -5.01 22.04 -1.38
C SER A 108 -5.13 23.15 -0.32
N ASP A 109 -5.06 22.79 0.96
CA ASP A 109 -5.15 23.73 2.08
C ASP A 109 -3.84 24.54 2.24
N LYS A 110 -3.94 25.87 2.19
CA LYS A 110 -2.81 26.80 2.37
C LYS A 110 -2.18 26.76 3.76
N ASN A 111 -2.95 26.41 4.79
CA ASN A 111 -2.48 26.29 6.16
C ASN A 111 -1.68 25.00 6.35
N TYR A 112 -2.03 23.96 5.58
CA TYR A 112 -1.25 22.75 5.47
C TYR A 112 -0.10 22.96 4.47
N VAL A 113 -0.31 22.96 3.16
CA VAL A 113 0.77 23.15 2.19
C VAL A 113 1.00 24.63 1.94
N ARG A 114 2.06 25.24 2.49
CA ARG A 114 2.35 26.67 2.33
C ARG A 114 2.76 27.07 0.90
N SER A 115 3.47 26.19 0.19
CA SER A 115 3.95 26.44 -1.17
C SER A 115 2.80 26.44 -2.18
N ALA A 116 2.52 27.59 -2.81
CA ALA A 116 1.51 27.73 -3.85
C ALA A 116 1.79 26.80 -5.06
N ARG A 117 3.06 26.68 -5.46
CA ARG A 117 3.49 25.75 -6.51
C ARG A 117 3.15 24.30 -6.19
N THR A 118 3.37 23.89 -4.94
CA THR A 118 3.06 22.50 -4.52
C THR A 118 1.56 22.26 -4.50
N ARG A 119 0.75 23.23 -4.03
CA ARG A 119 -0.71 23.13 -4.08
C ARG A 119 -1.23 23.02 -5.51
N ALA A 120 -0.71 23.83 -6.44
CA ALA A 120 -1.08 23.78 -7.85
C ALA A 120 -0.72 22.42 -8.49
N LEU A 121 0.49 21.90 -8.19
CA LEU A 121 0.91 20.59 -8.67
C LEU A 121 0.04 19.45 -8.10
N ALA A 122 -0.31 19.52 -6.81
CA ALA A 122 -1.22 18.57 -6.19
C ALA A 122 -2.60 18.61 -6.86
N LYS A 123 -3.18 19.80 -7.03
CA LYS A 123 -4.47 19.99 -7.72
C LYS A 123 -4.45 19.33 -9.10
N LYS A 124 -3.45 19.66 -9.92
CA LYS A 124 -3.28 19.05 -11.26
C LYS A 124 -3.14 17.52 -11.21
N SER A 125 -2.45 17.00 -10.20
CA SER A 125 -2.26 15.55 -10.03
C SER A 125 -3.57 14.85 -9.68
N PHE A 126 -4.39 15.44 -8.80
CA PHE A 126 -5.70 14.89 -8.43
C PHE A 126 -6.79 15.06 -9.52
N GLU A 127 -6.54 15.85 -10.56
CA GLU A 127 -7.38 15.91 -11.77
C GLU A 127 -7.09 14.74 -12.72
N SER A 128 -5.93 14.06 -12.59
CA SER A 128 -5.59 12.88 -13.39
C SER A 128 -6.06 11.60 -12.68
N GLU A 129 -7.04 10.94 -13.27
CA GLU A 129 -7.62 9.72 -12.73
C GLU A 129 -6.61 8.58 -12.57
N GLU A 130 -5.77 8.35 -13.59
CA GLU A 130 -4.74 7.31 -13.58
C GLU A 130 -3.71 7.56 -12.48
N TRP A 131 -3.31 8.83 -12.31
CA TRP A 131 -2.44 9.24 -11.22
C TRP A 131 -3.09 8.99 -9.86
N VAL A 132 -4.37 9.32 -9.70
CA VAL A 132 -5.12 9.09 -8.45
C VAL A 132 -5.17 7.60 -8.12
N ARG A 133 -5.37 6.72 -9.11
CA ARG A 133 -5.33 5.27 -8.92
C ARG A 133 -3.98 4.78 -8.42
N ALA A 134 -2.88 5.24 -9.05
CA ALA A 134 -1.53 4.92 -8.62
C ALA A 134 -1.22 5.48 -7.21
N ALA A 135 -1.60 6.73 -6.94
CA ALA A 135 -1.45 7.37 -5.63
C ALA A 135 -2.27 6.65 -4.54
N ALA A 136 -3.44 6.10 -4.89
CA ALA A 136 -4.23 5.27 -3.98
C ALA A 136 -3.49 4.00 -3.58
N GLY A 137 -2.77 3.36 -4.52
CA GLY A 137 -1.89 2.25 -4.21
C GLY A 137 -0.77 2.63 -3.24
N VAL A 138 -0.10 3.77 -3.48
CA VAL A 138 0.95 4.28 -2.58
C VAL A 138 0.41 4.55 -1.18
N PHE A 139 -0.70 5.28 -1.07
CA PHE A 139 -1.31 5.61 0.22
C PHE A 139 -1.78 4.35 0.96
N GLY A 140 -2.45 3.45 0.24
CA GLY A 140 -2.93 2.18 0.76
C GLY A 140 -1.80 1.34 1.35
N VAL A 141 -0.71 1.14 0.62
CA VAL A 141 0.46 0.39 1.10
C VAL A 141 1.07 1.05 2.32
N LYS A 142 1.21 2.39 2.33
CA LYS A 142 1.72 3.12 3.51
C LYS A 142 0.82 2.94 4.74
N MET A 143 -0.50 2.91 4.56
CA MET A 143 -1.44 2.58 5.62
C MET A 143 -1.24 1.15 6.12
N LEU A 144 -1.07 0.17 5.22
CA LEU A 144 -0.83 -1.22 5.61
C LEU A 144 0.49 -1.39 6.38
N GLU A 145 1.56 -0.73 5.95
CA GLU A 145 2.84 -0.73 6.67
C GLU A 145 2.70 -0.15 8.08
N PHE A 146 1.98 0.96 8.22
CA PHE A 146 1.71 1.59 9.51
C PHE A 146 0.94 0.65 10.46
N LEU A 147 -0.05 -0.09 9.92
CA LEU A 147 -0.84 -1.06 10.66
C LEU A 147 -0.03 -2.31 11.00
N ALA A 148 0.81 -2.80 10.08
CA ALA A 148 1.68 -3.96 10.30
C ALA A 148 2.62 -3.72 11.49
N ALA A 149 3.25 -2.54 11.55
CA ALA A 149 4.11 -2.14 12.67
C ALA A 149 3.38 -2.12 14.03
N ARG A 150 2.04 -2.04 14.03
CA ARG A 150 1.18 -2.03 15.22
C ARG A 150 0.42 -3.34 15.43
N ARG A 151 0.71 -4.39 14.64
CA ARG A 151 -0.03 -5.67 14.64
C ARG A 151 -1.54 -5.48 14.42
N ALA A 152 -1.92 -4.45 13.66
CA ALA A 152 -3.30 -4.03 13.44
C ALA A 152 -3.82 -4.34 12.01
N LEU A 153 -3.12 -5.19 11.25
CA LEU A 153 -3.65 -5.74 10.00
C LEU A 153 -4.70 -6.80 10.28
N ARG A 154 -5.76 -6.81 9.46
CA ARG A 154 -6.90 -7.72 9.63
C ARG A 154 -6.57 -9.14 9.20
N THR A 155 -5.78 -9.29 8.15
CA THR A 155 -5.49 -10.59 7.51
C THR A 155 -4.03 -10.96 7.68
N ASP A 156 -3.78 -12.24 7.91
CA ASP A 156 -2.41 -12.76 8.03
C ASP A 156 -1.70 -12.75 6.68
N ALA A 157 -2.44 -12.98 5.59
CA ALA A 157 -1.93 -12.89 4.22
C ALA A 157 -1.38 -11.49 3.89
N ALA A 158 -2.14 -10.42 4.14
CA ALA A 158 -1.64 -9.07 3.92
C ALA A 158 -0.46 -8.74 4.83
N ARG A 159 -0.47 -9.23 6.08
CA ARG A 159 0.65 -9.06 7.01
C ARG A 159 1.93 -9.70 6.47
N ALA A 160 1.87 -10.94 6.02
CA ALA A 160 3.02 -11.64 5.47
C ALA A 160 3.61 -10.88 4.26
N ILE A 161 2.75 -10.44 3.32
CA ILE A 161 3.18 -9.70 2.12
C ILE A 161 3.82 -8.35 2.48
N VAL A 162 3.20 -7.59 3.39
CA VAL A 162 3.68 -6.25 3.76
C VAL A 162 4.96 -6.34 4.58
N GLU A 163 5.03 -7.22 5.57
CA GLU A 163 6.24 -7.44 6.39
C GLU A 163 7.41 -7.86 5.52
N ALA A 164 7.20 -8.78 4.58
CA ALA A 164 8.20 -9.20 3.61
C ALA A 164 8.74 -8.02 2.80
N ASN A 165 7.85 -7.22 2.19
CA ASN A 165 8.25 -6.06 1.39
C ASN A 165 8.96 -4.98 2.23
N CYS A 166 8.58 -4.80 3.50
CA CYS A 166 9.30 -3.92 4.42
C CYS A 166 10.72 -4.43 4.71
N GLN A 167 10.87 -5.72 5.00
CA GLN A 167 12.16 -6.35 5.22
C GLN A 167 13.05 -6.27 3.97
N PHE A 168 12.49 -6.54 2.78
CA PHE A 168 13.24 -6.39 1.53
C PHE A 168 13.73 -4.97 1.29
N ARG A 169 12.86 -3.97 1.50
CA ARG A 169 13.27 -2.55 1.38
C ARG A 169 14.38 -2.17 2.35
N PHE A 170 14.32 -2.69 3.57
CA PHE A 170 15.37 -2.47 4.56
C PHE A 170 16.70 -3.09 4.09
N LEU A 171 16.69 -4.35 3.67
CA LEU A 171 17.89 -5.06 3.21
C LEU A 171 18.52 -4.42 1.97
N VAL A 172 17.70 -4.03 0.99
CA VAL A 172 18.18 -3.34 -0.23
C VAL A 172 18.80 -2.00 0.12
N LYS A 173 18.24 -1.26 1.09
CA LYS A 173 18.80 0.01 1.55
C LYS A 173 20.15 -0.18 2.25
N GLU A 174 20.27 -1.18 3.12
CA GLU A 174 21.53 -1.52 3.79
C GLU A 174 22.59 -1.91 2.75
N PHE A 175 22.22 -2.78 1.80
CA PHE A 175 23.10 -3.20 0.72
C PHE A 175 23.59 -2.02 -0.14
N ALA A 176 22.68 -1.14 -0.56
CA ALA A 176 23.03 0.05 -1.32
C ALA A 176 23.96 1.00 -0.55
N ALA A 177 23.79 1.11 0.78
CA ALA A 177 24.66 1.93 1.63
C ALA A 177 26.07 1.34 1.73
N VAL A 178 26.20 0.02 1.85
CA VAL A 178 27.50 -0.66 1.88
C VAL A 178 28.22 -0.51 0.54
N VAL A 179 27.55 -0.81 -0.58
CA VAL A 179 28.12 -0.64 -1.94
C VAL A 179 28.56 0.80 -2.19
N GLY A 180 27.73 1.77 -1.79
CA GLY A 180 28.06 3.19 -1.91
C GLY A 180 29.27 3.64 -1.08
N ARG A 181 29.60 2.93 0.02
CA ARG A 181 30.80 3.17 0.82
C ARG A 181 32.03 2.49 0.21
N VAL A 182 31.90 1.26 -0.29
CA VAL A 182 32.97 0.55 -1.02
C VAL A 182 33.47 1.38 -2.19
N GLY A 183 32.56 1.88 -3.03
CA GLY A 183 32.92 2.71 -4.19
C GLY A 183 33.59 4.04 -3.86
N LYS A 184 33.55 4.48 -2.59
CA LYS A 184 34.20 5.72 -2.11
C LYS A 184 35.49 5.48 -1.34
N SER A 185 35.68 4.30 -0.76
CA SER A 185 36.78 4.01 0.19
C SER A 185 37.80 3.00 -0.34
N GLY A 186 37.41 2.11 -1.27
CA GLY A 186 38.29 1.04 -1.76
C GLY A 186 38.69 0.01 -0.69
N ASP A 187 38.01 0.02 0.46
CA ASP A 187 38.39 -0.74 1.65
C ASP A 187 38.05 -2.25 1.51
N PRO A 188 39.04 -3.15 1.62
CA PRO A 188 38.86 -4.61 1.52
C PRO A 188 37.89 -5.20 2.54
N GLU A 189 37.74 -4.60 3.73
CA GLU A 189 36.84 -5.10 4.78
C GLU A 189 35.37 -4.96 4.36
N TYR A 190 35.04 -3.89 3.64
CA TYR A 190 33.69 -3.70 3.10
C TYR A 190 33.40 -4.63 1.92
N LEU A 191 34.39 -5.01 1.12
CA LEU A 191 34.24 -6.02 0.06
C LEU A 191 33.93 -7.40 0.63
N ALA A 192 34.57 -7.79 1.73
CA ALA A 192 34.25 -9.04 2.45
C ALA A 192 32.81 -9.03 2.98
N ARG A 193 32.37 -7.89 3.54
CA ARG A 193 31.00 -7.72 4.06
C ARG A 193 29.92 -7.70 2.97
N VAL A 194 30.22 -7.16 1.78
CA VAL A 194 29.35 -7.27 0.59
C VAL A 194 29.19 -8.74 0.19
N LYS A 195 30.29 -9.50 0.15
CA LYS A 195 30.28 -10.92 -0.19
C LYS A 195 29.46 -11.76 0.80
N GLU A 196 29.63 -11.51 2.10
CA GLU A 196 28.86 -12.16 3.17
C GLU A 196 27.35 -11.82 3.10
N MET A 197 27.00 -10.58 2.75
CA MET A 197 25.60 -10.19 2.52
C MET A 197 24.98 -10.87 1.29
N PHE A 198 25.75 -11.07 0.22
CA PHE A 198 25.29 -11.81 -0.97
C PHE A 198 25.03 -13.28 -0.66
N ASP A 199 25.90 -13.92 0.13
CA ASP A 199 25.82 -15.36 0.41
C ASP A 199 24.71 -15.70 1.45
N ALA A 200 24.40 -14.81 2.40
CA ALA A 200 23.50 -15.12 3.52
C ALA A 200 22.05 -14.58 3.39
N VAL A 201 21.85 -13.42 2.76
CA VAL A 201 20.60 -12.65 2.86
C VAL A 201 19.49 -13.08 1.90
N PRO A 202 19.75 -13.45 0.63
CA PRO A 202 18.69 -13.77 -0.33
C PRO A 202 18.01 -15.13 -0.08
N VAL A 203 18.64 -16.10 0.59
CA VAL A 203 18.02 -17.44 0.68
C VAL A 203 17.14 -17.58 1.93
N GLN A 204 17.63 -17.14 3.10
CA GLN A 204 16.90 -17.37 4.36
C GLN A 204 15.68 -16.46 4.54
N VAL A 205 15.77 -15.20 4.12
CA VAL A 205 14.67 -14.23 4.21
C VAL A 205 13.57 -14.59 3.21
N PHE A 206 13.94 -14.89 1.96
CA PHE A 206 12.97 -15.31 0.94
C PHE A 206 12.30 -16.63 1.31
N THR A 207 13.04 -17.63 1.80
CA THR A 207 12.45 -18.92 2.21
C THR A 207 11.48 -18.76 3.38
N LYS A 208 11.79 -17.90 4.35
CA LYS A 208 10.92 -17.67 5.53
C LYS A 208 9.68 -16.85 5.17
N VAL A 209 9.80 -15.88 4.25
CA VAL A 209 8.69 -15.10 3.70
C VAL A 209 7.77 -15.99 2.86
N LEU A 210 8.34 -16.76 1.91
CA LEU A 210 7.57 -17.65 1.04
C LEU A 210 6.88 -18.74 1.85
N ARG A 211 7.56 -19.36 2.82
CA ARG A 211 6.94 -20.32 3.75
C ARG A 211 5.84 -19.68 4.59
N LYS A 212 5.96 -18.41 5.01
CA LYS A 212 4.88 -17.70 5.72
C LYS A 212 3.70 -17.43 4.80
N ILE A 213 3.94 -17.01 3.55
CA ILE A 213 2.88 -16.77 2.56
C ILE A 213 2.17 -18.10 2.24
N GLU A 214 2.90 -19.19 2.03
CA GLU A 214 2.33 -20.53 1.78
C GLU A 214 1.62 -21.11 3.01
N ALA A 215 2.17 -20.94 4.22
CA ALA A 215 1.56 -21.47 5.45
C ALA A 215 0.37 -20.64 5.97
N GLN A 216 0.32 -19.33 5.68
CA GLN A 216 -0.71 -18.40 6.16
C GLN A 216 -1.73 -17.98 5.08
N SER A 217 -1.58 -18.44 3.83
CA SER A 217 -2.55 -18.25 2.73
C SER A 217 -3.81 -19.13 2.88
N GLY A 218 -4.31 -19.25 4.11
CA GLY A 218 -5.45 -20.07 4.49
C GLY A 218 -6.80 -19.63 3.89
N ILE A 219 -7.88 -19.93 4.61
CA ILE A 219 -9.28 -19.72 4.18
C ILE A 219 -9.53 -18.29 3.66
N GLU A 220 -8.86 -17.29 4.23
CA GLU A 220 -8.96 -15.87 3.87
C GLU A 220 -8.47 -15.56 2.46
N TYR A 221 -7.32 -16.13 2.04
CA TYR A 221 -6.81 -15.97 0.67
C TYR A 221 -7.72 -16.67 -0.34
N ARG A 222 -8.25 -17.85 0.01
CA ARG A 222 -9.26 -18.56 -0.80
C ARG A 222 -10.58 -17.78 -0.92
N GLN A 223 -11.00 -17.07 0.12
CA GLN A 223 -12.16 -16.18 0.07
C GLN A 223 -11.88 -14.94 -0.78
N TYR A 224 -10.69 -14.34 -0.66
CA TYR A 224 -10.26 -13.25 -1.55
C TYR A 224 -10.33 -13.66 -3.02
N LEU A 225 -9.78 -14.82 -3.40
CA LEU A 225 -9.83 -15.31 -4.79
C LEU A 225 -11.27 -15.43 -5.32
N LYS A 226 -12.25 -15.80 -4.47
CA LYS A 226 -13.68 -15.84 -4.84
C LYS A 226 -14.29 -14.45 -5.04
N VAL A 227 -13.85 -13.45 -4.27
CA VAL A 227 -14.43 -12.10 -4.28
C VAL A 227 -13.70 -11.14 -5.24
N LYS A 228 -12.43 -11.41 -5.57
CA LYS A 228 -11.57 -10.61 -6.47
C LYS A 228 -12.26 -10.21 -7.78
N PRO A 229 -12.95 -11.10 -8.54
CA PRO A 229 -13.64 -10.71 -9.77
C PRO A 229 -14.82 -9.75 -9.55
N ARG A 230 -15.48 -9.80 -8.39
CA ARG A 230 -16.59 -8.91 -8.04
C ARG A 230 -16.07 -7.55 -7.57
N MET A 231 -14.98 -7.52 -6.80
CA MET A 231 -14.31 -6.28 -6.41
C MET A 231 -13.76 -5.51 -7.59
N LEU A 232 -13.08 -6.17 -8.54
CA LEU A 232 -12.60 -5.52 -9.76
C LEU A 232 -13.74 -4.89 -10.57
N ARG A 233 -14.90 -5.56 -10.65
CA ARG A 233 -16.11 -5.01 -11.29
C ARG A 233 -16.73 -3.84 -10.51
N LEU A 234 -16.76 -3.90 -9.19
CA LEU A 234 -17.28 -2.82 -8.35
C LEU A 234 -16.39 -1.58 -8.43
N LEU A 235 -15.07 -1.76 -8.32
CA LEU A 235 -14.11 -0.68 -8.51
C LEU A 235 -14.28 -0.06 -9.89
N GLY A 236 -14.41 -0.87 -10.96
CA GLY A 236 -14.72 -0.40 -12.31
C GLY A 236 -15.96 0.48 -12.39
N LYS A 237 -17.10 0.02 -11.85
CA LYS A 237 -18.37 0.77 -11.84
C LYS A 237 -18.35 2.03 -10.98
N THR A 238 -17.65 2.01 -9.84
CA THR A 238 -17.46 3.20 -8.99
C THR A 238 -16.58 4.22 -9.69
N GLY A 239 -15.56 3.75 -10.43
CA GLY A 239 -14.80 4.58 -11.36
C GLY A 239 -15.73 5.24 -12.38
N GLU A 240 -16.49 4.46 -13.15
CA GLU A 240 -17.38 4.99 -14.21
C GLU A 240 -18.38 6.05 -13.69
N ARG A 241 -18.91 5.89 -12.47
CA ARG A 241 -19.82 6.86 -11.84
C ARG A 241 -19.16 8.17 -11.40
N GLU A 242 -17.87 8.14 -11.10
CA GLU A 242 -17.08 9.31 -10.69
C GLU A 242 -16.34 9.94 -11.89
N GLY A 243 -16.64 9.52 -13.13
CA GLY A 243 -15.95 9.98 -14.34
C GLY A 243 -14.58 9.35 -14.56
N ALA A 244 -14.31 8.25 -13.86
CA ALA A 244 -13.05 7.55 -13.79
C ALA A 244 -13.09 6.20 -14.53
N VAL A 245 -12.77 6.16 -15.83
CA VAL A 245 -12.83 4.91 -16.61
C VAL A 245 -11.66 4.00 -16.20
N ILE A 246 -11.96 2.89 -15.53
CA ILE A 246 -10.96 1.86 -15.17
C ILE A 246 -10.91 0.81 -16.29
N PRO A 247 -9.92 0.83 -17.20
CA PRO A 247 -9.75 -0.26 -18.16
C PRO A 247 -9.33 -1.53 -17.43
N LEU A 248 -10.22 -2.52 -17.39
CA LEU A 248 -9.96 -3.87 -16.85
C LEU A 248 -8.79 -4.60 -17.55
N ASN A 249 -8.37 -4.11 -18.73
CA ASN A 249 -7.31 -4.72 -19.54
C ASN A 249 -5.89 -4.39 -19.08
N SER A 250 -5.66 -3.33 -18.28
CA SER A 250 -4.31 -3.02 -17.76
C SER A 250 -3.88 -3.92 -16.59
N LEU A 251 -4.80 -4.72 -16.05
CA LEU A 251 -4.54 -5.67 -14.95
C LEU A 251 -4.15 -7.08 -15.42
N ARG A 252 -4.18 -7.35 -16.73
CA ARG A 252 -3.83 -8.66 -17.31
C ARG A 252 -2.34 -8.84 -17.60
N GLY A 253 -1.52 -7.78 -17.52
CA GLY A 253 -0.11 -7.80 -17.95
C GLY A 253 0.93 -8.11 -16.89
N TYR A 254 0.56 -8.31 -15.62
CA TYR A 254 1.52 -8.53 -14.53
C TYR A 254 1.37 -9.94 -13.95
N THR A 255 1.68 -10.93 -14.78
CA THR A 255 1.81 -12.32 -14.34
C THR A 255 3.21 -12.55 -13.81
N ASP A 256 3.28 -12.66 -12.48
CA ASP A 256 4.32 -13.35 -11.71
C ASP A 256 5.52 -12.53 -11.19
N PRO A 257 5.51 -12.11 -9.91
CA PRO A 257 6.68 -11.61 -9.20
C PRO A 257 7.88 -12.59 -9.18
N LEU A 258 7.65 -13.90 -9.32
CA LEU A 258 8.71 -14.91 -9.38
C LEU A 258 9.47 -14.85 -10.71
N ALA A 259 8.79 -14.49 -11.81
CA ALA A 259 9.43 -14.33 -13.11
C ALA A 259 10.40 -13.13 -13.14
N LEU A 260 10.08 -12.06 -12.41
CA LEU A 260 10.96 -10.89 -12.23
C LEU A 260 12.18 -11.18 -11.33
N ILE A 261 12.04 -12.09 -10.36
CA ILE A 261 13.13 -12.53 -9.48
C ILE A 261 14.04 -13.53 -10.22
N LEU A 262 13.48 -14.45 -11.00
CA LEU A 262 14.24 -15.35 -11.89
C LEU A 262 14.98 -14.57 -12.99
N ALA A 263 14.36 -13.54 -13.58
CA ALA A 263 15.03 -12.67 -14.55
C ALA A 263 16.20 -11.89 -13.94
N PHE A 264 16.13 -11.53 -12.65
CA PHE A 264 17.24 -10.85 -11.96
C PHE A 264 18.36 -11.81 -11.54
N LEU A 265 18.05 -13.09 -11.31
CA LEU A 265 19.02 -14.14 -11.00
C LEU A 265 19.72 -14.73 -12.25
N LEU A 266 19.17 -14.49 -13.45
CA LEU A 266 19.74 -14.96 -14.73
C LEU A 266 20.54 -13.88 -15.49
N LEU A 267 20.63 -12.66 -14.94
CA LEU A 267 21.35 -11.51 -15.54
C LEU A 267 22.60 -11.10 -14.75
N VAL A 268 23.06 -11.95 -13.83
CA VAL A 268 24.36 -11.91 -13.15
C VAL A 268 25.06 -13.24 -13.45
#